data_AF-A0A1Y1WM98-F1
#
_entry.id   AF-A0A1Y1WM98-F1
#
_cell.length_a   1.000
_cell.length_b   1.000
_cell.length_c   1.000
_cell.angle_alpha   90.00
_cell.angle_beta   90.00
_cell.angle_gamma   90.00
#
_symmetry.space_group_name_H-M   'P 1'
#
loop_
_entity.id
_entity.type
_entity.pdbx_description
1 polymer ?
#
loop_
_entity_poly.entity_id
_entity_poly.type
_entity_poly.pdbx_seq_one_letter_code
_entity_poly.pdbx_strand_id
1 'polypeptide(L)'
;MGGPGLEVAKFTFYVFMPMAFMVYFGGPGFYERYVADEAFKFNPPPKMKMPTEPGDVQRALDQLRADREARRLAREQVISQMSKE
;
A
#
# COMPACT_ATOMS: atom_id res chain seq x y z
N MET A 1 -14.37 -23.94 -47.56
CA MET A 1 -13.22 -23.94 -46.63
C MET A 1 -12.12 -23.09 -47.26
N GLY A 2 -11.66 -22.03 -46.60
CA GLY A 2 -10.95 -20.88 -47.21
C GLY A 2 -9.49 -21.09 -47.65
N GLY A 3 -9.14 -22.28 -48.15
CA GLY A 3 -7.83 -22.57 -48.74
C GLY A 3 -6.63 -22.45 -47.78
N PRO A 4 -5.43 -22.83 -48.25
CA PRO A 4 -4.21 -22.86 -47.42
C PRO A 4 -3.83 -21.49 -46.83
N GLY A 5 -4.15 -20.38 -47.50
CA GLY A 5 -3.84 -19.03 -47.03
C GLY A 5 -4.56 -18.66 -45.73
N LEU A 6 -5.81 -19.09 -45.55
CA LEU A 6 -6.57 -18.82 -44.33
C LEU A 6 -6.02 -19.62 -43.14
N GLU A 7 -5.45 -20.80 -43.39
CA GLU A 7 -4.82 -21.63 -42.36
C GLU A 7 -3.53 -21.01 -41.84
N VAL A 8 -2.69 -20.48 -42.73
CA VAL A 8 -1.46 -19.76 -42.34
C VAL A 8 -1.78 -18.48 -41.56
N ALA A 9 -2.80 -17.72 -41.97
CA ALA A 9 -3.21 -16.52 -41.25
C ALA A 9 -3.71 -16.84 -39.83
N LYS A 10 -4.57 -17.86 -39.68
CA LYS A 10 -5.05 -18.32 -38.37
C LYS A 10 -3.92 -18.80 -37.48
N PHE A 11 -3.01 -19.62 -38.03
CA PHE A 11 -1.87 -20.14 -37.27
C PHE A 11 -0.99 -18.99 -36.76
N THR A 12 -0.66 -18.04 -37.63
CA THR A 12 0.11 -16.85 -37.26
C THR A 12 -0.60 -16.07 -36.16
N PHE A 13 -1.90 -15.82 -36.30
CA PHE A 13 -2.66 -15.12 -35.26
C PHE A 13 -2.63 -15.86 -33.92
N TYR A 14 -2.86 -17.18 -33.91
CA TYR A 14 -2.85 -17.97 -32.68
C TYR A 14 -1.49 -18.01 -31.99
N VAL A 15 -0.39 -17.93 -32.72
CA VAL A 15 0.95 -17.92 -32.14
C VAL A 15 1.37 -16.52 -31.69
N PHE A 16 1.21 -15.52 -32.56
CA PHE A 16 1.72 -14.18 -32.30
C PHE A 16 0.81 -13.35 -31.40
N MET A 17 -0.51 -13.54 -31.42
CA MET A 17 -1.42 -12.80 -30.54
C MET A 17 -1.13 -13.01 -29.05
N PRO A 18 -1.04 -14.25 -28.50
CA PRO A 18 -0.70 -14.43 -27.09
C PRO A 18 0.73 -13.98 -26.77
N MET A 19 1.67 -14.16 -27.69
CA MET A 19 3.05 -13.71 -27.51
C MET A 19 3.13 -12.18 -27.40
N ALA A 20 2.43 -11.46 -28.28
CA ALA A 20 2.34 -10.00 -28.26
C ALA A 20 1.66 -9.51 -26.98
N PHE A 21 0.59 -10.19 -26.53
CA PHE A 21 -0.04 -9.91 -25.25
C PHE A 21 0.94 -10.06 -24.08
N MET A 22 1.70 -11.15 -24.02
CA MET A 22 2.68 -11.35 -22.95
C MET A 22 3.80 -10.30 -22.97
N VAL A 23 4.29 -9.90 -24.14
CA VAL A 23 5.32 -8.87 -24.25
C VAL A 23 4.78 -7.50 -23.86
N TYR A 24 3.57 -7.15 -24.32
CA TYR A 24 2.96 -5.86 -24.03
C TYR A 24 2.60 -5.70 -22.56
N PHE A 25 1.91 -6.69 -21.97
CA PHE A 25 1.45 -6.62 -20.58
C PHE A 25 2.51 -7.08 -19.56
N GLY A 26 3.43 -7.97 -19.96
CA GLY A 26 4.49 -8.48 -19.08
C GLY A 26 5.79 -7.67 -19.10
N GLY A 27 5.91 -6.68 -20.00
CA GLY A 27 7.06 -5.79 -20.06
C GLY A 27 7.10 -4.80 -18.88
N PRO A 28 8.30 -4.38 -18.44
CA PRO A 28 8.45 -3.45 -17.31
C PRO A 28 7.77 -2.09 -17.57
N GLY A 29 7.73 -1.63 -18.83
CA GLY A 29 7.09 -0.37 -19.18
C GLY A 29 5.57 -0.33 -18.98
N PHE A 30 4.88 -1.47 -19.05
CA PHE A 30 3.44 -1.54 -18.73
C PHE A 30 3.22 -1.39 -17.23
N TYR A 31 4.05 -2.08 -16.42
CA TYR A 31 4.00 -1.98 -14.96
C TYR A 31 4.26 -0.56 -14.48
N GLU A 32 5.32 0.09 -14.98
CA GLU A 32 5.67 1.46 -14.62
C GLU A 32 4.57 2.46 -14.98
N ARG A 33 3.96 2.32 -16.15
CA ARG A 33 2.95 3.27 -16.65
C ARG A 33 1.59 3.12 -15.99
N TYR A 34 1.16 1.89 -15.71
CA TYR A 34 -0.23 1.62 -15.31
C TYR A 34 -0.39 1.07 -13.89
N VAL A 35 0.64 0.44 -13.30
CA VAL A 35 0.51 -0.25 -12.01
C VAL A 35 1.25 0.48 -10.90
N ALA A 36 2.48 0.92 -11.16
CA ALA A 36 3.37 1.50 -10.16
C ALA A 36 2.81 2.79 -9.51
N ASP A 37 2.10 3.63 -10.26
CA ASP A 37 1.56 4.87 -9.71
C ASP A 37 0.19 4.71 -9.05
N GLU A 38 -0.64 3.78 -9.53
CA GLU A 38 -2.03 3.64 -9.09
C GLU A 38 -2.15 2.74 -7.84
N ALA A 39 -1.39 1.66 -7.77
CA ALA A 39 -1.42 0.74 -6.63
C ALA A 39 -0.97 1.41 -5.31
N PHE A 40 0.03 2.29 -5.38
CA PHE A 40 0.59 2.97 -4.21
C PHE A 40 -0.21 4.21 -3.78
N LYS A 41 -1.07 4.77 -4.64
CA LYS A 41 -1.99 5.85 -4.26
C LYS A 41 -3.19 5.33 -3.46
N PHE A 42 -3.69 4.15 -3.82
CA PHE A 42 -4.86 3.56 -3.15
C PHE A 42 -4.51 2.94 -1.79
N ASN A 43 -3.35 2.29 -1.67
CA ASN A 43 -2.87 1.72 -0.42
C ASN A 43 -1.41 2.13 -0.16
N PRO A 44 -1.18 3.40 0.23
CA PRO A 44 0.17 3.85 0.50
C PRO A 44 0.76 2.99 1.63
N PRO A 45 1.96 2.41 1.46
CA PRO A 45 2.60 1.69 2.54
C PRO A 45 2.72 2.66 3.73
N PRO A 46 2.46 2.20 4.97
CA PRO A 46 2.56 3.05 6.13
C PRO A 46 3.96 3.64 6.15
N LYS A 47 4.06 4.97 6.01
CA LYS A 47 5.31 5.72 6.14
C LYS A 47 5.71 5.71 7.61
N MET A 48 6.11 4.55 8.12
CA MET A 48 6.66 4.41 9.45
C MET A 48 8.04 5.07 9.42
N LYS A 49 8.10 6.33 9.88
CA LYS A 49 9.36 7.05 10.04
C LYS A 49 10.13 6.34 11.16
N MET A 50 11.17 5.62 10.77
CA MET A 50 12.09 5.00 11.72
C MET A 50 12.76 6.12 12.51
N PRO A 51 12.78 6.05 13.86
CA PRO A 51 13.62 6.94 14.65
C PRO A 51 15.06 6.76 14.19
N THR A 52 15.62 7.80 13.57
CA THR A 52 16.97 7.73 12.98
C THR A 52 18.01 8.19 14.01
N GLU A 53 17.60 9.03 14.96
CA GLU A 53 18.44 9.55 16.02
C GLU A 53 18.17 8.85 17.36
N PRO A 54 19.21 8.54 18.15
CA PRO A 54 19.06 7.96 19.49
C PRO A 54 18.16 8.77 20.44
N GLY A 55 18.13 10.11 20.27
CA GLY A 55 17.32 11.02 21.07
C GLY A 55 15.82 11.01 20.73
N ASP A 56 15.43 10.51 19.56
CA ASP A 56 14.02 10.43 19.16
C ASP A 56 13.24 9.43 19.99
N VAL A 57 13.89 8.32 20.35
CA VAL A 57 13.27 7.27 21.17
C VAL A 57 12.98 7.78 22.57
N GLN A 58 13.92 8.51 23.18
CA GLN A 58 13.74 9.09 24.51
C GLN A 58 12.61 10.11 24.52
N ARG A 59 12.59 11.01 23.53
CA ARG A 59 11.50 12.01 23.38
C ARG A 59 10.13 11.35 23.20
N ALA A 60 10.04 10.29 22.39
CA ALA A 60 8.80 9.55 22.21
C ALA A 60 8.35 8.85 23.51
N LEU A 61 9.29 8.30 24.29
CA LEU A 61 8.98 7.66 25.57
C LEU A 61 8.45 8.67 26.60
N ASP A 62 9.04 9.86 26.67
CA ASP A 62 8.60 10.89 27.62
C ASP A 62 7.20 11.43 27.26
N GLN A 63 6.91 11.60 25.96
CA GLN A 63 5.56 11.92 25.49
C GLN A 63 4.55 10.85 25.87
N LEU A 64 4.88 9.57 25.66
CA LEU A 64 4.00 8.45 26.03
C LEU A 64 3.74 8.35 27.54
N ARG A 65 4.72 8.72 28.37
CA ARG A 65 4.57 8.77 29.83
C ARG A 65 3.61 9.89 30.24
N ALA A 66 3.82 11.11 29.73
CA ALA A 66 2.94 12.25 29.99
C ALA A 66 1.48 11.95 29.57
N ASP A 67 1.31 11.32 28.41
CA ASP A 67 -0.01 10.89 27.92
C ASP A 67 -0.72 9.90 28.85
N ARG A 68 0.03 8.96 29.44
CA ARG A 68 -0.52 7.98 30.39
C ARG A 68 -0.96 8.65 31.69
N GLU A 69 -0.17 9.58 32.20
CA GLU A 69 -0.52 10.35 33.39
C GLU A 69 -1.76 11.21 33.16
N ALA A 70 -1.84 11.91 32.03
CA ALA A 70 -3.01 12.70 31.66
C ALA A 70 -4.28 11.84 31.55
N ARG A 71 -4.21 10.66 30.92
CA ARG A 71 -5.34 9.71 30.84
C ARG A 71 -5.74 9.18 32.21
N ARG A 72 -4.78 8.94 33.11
CA ARG A 72 -5.06 8.51 34.48
C ARG A 72 -5.80 9.58 35.26
N LEU A 73 -5.30 10.82 35.23
CA LEU A 73 -5.93 11.97 35.91
C LEU A 73 -7.34 12.21 35.38
N ALA A 74 -7.54 12.15 34.06
CA ALA A 74 -8.88 12.29 33.46
C ALA A 74 -9.86 11.21 33.96
N ARG A 75 -9.40 9.95 34.08
CA ARG A 75 -10.22 8.87 34.65
C ARG A 75 -10.56 9.12 36.12
N GLU A 76 -9.59 9.55 36.91
CA GLU A 76 -9.78 9.86 38.34
C GLU A 76 -10.75 11.05 38.53
N GLN A 77 -10.69 12.06 37.66
CA GLN A 77 -11.64 13.17 37.65
C GLN A 77 -13.06 12.71 37.30
N VAL A 78 -13.23 11.87 36.27
CA VAL A 78 -14.54 11.30 35.91
C VAL A 78 -15.13 10.48 37.07
N ILE A 79 -14.32 9.64 37.70
CA ILE A 79 -14.75 8.83 38.86
C ILE A 79 -15.14 9.73 40.04
N SER A 80 -14.36 10.79 40.31
CA SER A 80 -14.67 11.74 41.38
C SER A 80 -15.92 12.56 41.11
N GLN A 81 -16.27 12.83 39.84
CA GLN A 81 -17.51 13.52 39.50
C GLN A 81 -18.72 12.60 39.63
N MET A 82 -18.61 11.34 39.20
CA MET A 82 -19.68 10.34 39.37
C MET A 82 -19.98 9.97 40.82
N SER A 83 -19.03 10.18 41.75
CA SER A 83 -19.22 9.92 43.18
C SER A 83 -19.86 11.11 43.94
N LYS A 84 -20.02 12.27 43.30
CA LYS A 84 -20.58 13.49 43.91
C LYS A 84 -22.01 13.79 43.46
N GLU A 85 -22.53 13.09 42.46
CA GLU A 85 -23.97 13.00 42.14
C GLU A 85 -24.61 11.83 42.89
#